data_AF-A0A2H5DQY7-F1
#
_entry.id   AF-A0A2H5DQY7-F1
#
_cell.length_a   1.000
_cell.length_b   1.000
_cell.length_c   1.000
_cell.angle_alpha   90.00
_cell.angle_beta   90.00
_cell.angle_gamma   90.00
#
_symmetry.space_group_name_H-M   'P 1'
#
loop_
_entity.id
_entity.type
_entity.pdbx_description
1 polymer ?
#
loop_
_entity_poly.entity_id
_entity_poly.type
_entity_poly.pdbx_seq_one_letter_code
_entity_poly.pdbx_strand_id
1 'polypeptide(L)'
;MKLIEFGLILFGVLLNAAAQLCLKAGVRQIGHFDFSAANALPIGWSLATNLPIIGGLSCYAVSVVVWIMALSRVEVSVAYPMLSIGYVVNAALAYWMFGEAITAQKLIGIAVIIVGVVLVARS
;
A
#
# COMPACT_ATOMS: atom_id res chain seq x y z
N MET A 1 18.54 -8.13 11.78
CA MET A 1 17.15 -8.61 11.82
C MET A 1 17.13 -10.13 11.72
N LYS A 2 16.27 -10.77 12.52
CA LYS A 2 15.97 -12.20 12.41
C LYS A 2 15.02 -12.44 11.22
N LEU A 3 15.06 -13.64 10.63
CA LEU A 3 14.22 -13.98 9.47
C LEU A 3 12.72 -13.76 9.74
N ILE A 4 12.27 -14.02 10.96
CA ILE A 4 10.88 -13.83 11.39
C ILE A 4 10.48 -12.35 11.37
N GLU A 5 11.35 -11.45 11.84
CA GLU A 5 11.10 -10.00 11.84
C GLU A 5 10.98 -9.47 10.41
N PHE A 6 11.90 -9.89 9.54
CA PHE A 6 11.87 -9.55 8.11
C PHE A 6 10.60 -10.05 7.44
N GLY A 7 10.21 -11.31 7.71
CA GLY A 7 8.99 -11.90 7.19
C GLY A 7 7.73 -11.15 7.63
N LEU A 8 7.63 -10.75 8.90
CA LEU A 8 6.51 -9.97 9.42
C LEU A 8 6.40 -8.60 8.74
N ILE A 9 7.52 -7.87 8.63
CA ILE A 9 7.52 -6.56 7.97
C ILE A 9 7.15 -6.72 6.50
N LEU A 10 7.80 -7.63 5.79
CA LEU A 10 7.54 -7.85 4.36
C LEU A 10 6.08 -8.23 4.12
N PHE A 11 5.53 -9.15 4.93
CA PHE A 11 4.13 -9.54 4.82
C PHE A 11 3.18 -8.36 5.09
N GLY A 12 3.46 -7.55 6.11
CA GLY A 12 2.71 -6.33 6.41
C GLY A 12 2.73 -5.31 5.26
N VAL A 13 3.90 -5.10 4.64
CA VAL A 13 4.08 -4.22 3.47
C VAL A 13 3.31 -4.74 2.26
N LEU A 14 3.36 -6.05 1.99
CA LEU A 14 2.64 -6.66 0.87
C LEU A 14 1.12 -6.61 1.07
N LEU A 15 0.63 -6.81 2.30
CA LEU A 15 -0.79 -6.62 2.62
C LEU A 15 -1.22 -5.16 2.41
N ASN A 16 -0.36 -4.19 2.77
CA ASN A 16 -0.61 -2.77 2.54
C ASN A 16 -0.67 -2.45 1.04
N ALA A 17 0.26 -3.00 0.26
CA ALA A 17 0.27 -2.89 -1.20
C ALA A 17 -1.02 -3.45 -1.81
N ALA A 18 -1.39 -4.69 -1.45
CA ALA A 18 -2.63 -5.31 -1.88
C ALA A 18 -3.86 -4.48 -1.49
N ALA A 19 -3.90 -3.95 -0.26
CA ALA A 19 -4.98 -3.10 0.20
C ALA A 19 -5.15 -1.85 -0.68
N GLN A 20 -4.06 -1.15 -0.97
CA GLN A 20 -4.08 0.05 -1.82
C GLN A 20 -4.58 -0.25 -3.24
N LEU A 21 -4.13 -1.35 -3.84
CA LEU A 21 -4.56 -1.75 -5.18
C LEU A 21 -6.05 -2.13 -5.19
N CYS A 22 -6.53 -2.86 -4.19
CA CYS A 22 -7.94 -3.20 -4.04
C CYS A 22 -8.82 -1.96 -3.88
N LEU A 23 -8.41 -1.00 -3.05
CA LEU A 23 -9.10 0.30 -2.92
C LEU A 23 -9.12 1.06 -4.25
N LYS A 24 -7.97 1.11 -4.95
CA LYS A 24 -7.87 1.74 -6.27
C LYS A 24 -8.82 1.09 -7.28
N ALA A 25 -8.89 -0.25 -7.29
CA ALA A 25 -9.80 -1.00 -8.16
C ALA A 25 -11.26 -0.66 -7.86
N GLY A 26 -11.63 -0.60 -6.57
CA GLY A 26 -13.00 -0.27 -6.17
C GLY A 26 -13.41 1.15 -6.51
N VAL A 27 -12.54 2.13 -6.24
CA VAL A 27 -12.82 3.54 -6.60
C VAL A 27 -12.90 3.71 -8.12
N ARG A 28 -12.10 2.97 -8.92
CA ARG A 28 -12.23 2.98 -10.39
C ARG A 28 -13.59 2.48 -10.88
N GLN A 29 -14.26 1.58 -10.16
CA GLN A 29 -15.61 1.10 -10.51
C GLN A 29 -16.70 2.12 -10.17
N ILE A 30 -16.53 2.86 -9.08
CA ILE A 30 -17.52 3.83 -8.62
C ILE A 30 -17.39 5.17 -9.37
N GLY A 31 -16.19 5.54 -9.80
CA GLY A 31 -15.92 6.76 -10.55
C GLY A 31 -15.38 7.90 -9.69
N HIS A 32 -15.27 9.09 -10.27
CA HIS A 32 -14.83 10.29 -9.55
C HIS A 32 -15.98 10.85 -8.70
N PHE A 33 -15.66 11.23 -7.46
CA PHE A 33 -16.62 11.80 -6.54
C PHE A 33 -16.63 13.32 -6.64
N ASP A 34 -17.78 13.89 -7.01
CA ASP A 34 -18.03 15.31 -6.74
C ASP A 34 -18.46 15.48 -5.29
N PHE A 35 -17.70 16.27 -4.54
CA PHE A 35 -17.99 16.59 -3.14
C PHE A 35 -19.22 17.51 -3.06
N SER A 36 -20.39 16.90 -3.14
CA SER A 36 -21.69 17.53 -2.89
C SER A 36 -22.39 16.81 -1.74
N ALA A 37 -22.97 17.57 -0.80
CA ALA A 37 -23.69 17.01 0.35
C ALA A 37 -24.85 16.09 -0.07
N ALA A 38 -25.44 16.31 -1.26
CA ALA A 38 -26.47 15.46 -1.83
C ALA A 38 -25.96 14.06 -2.22
N ASN A 39 -24.67 13.94 -2.53
CA ASN A 39 -24.05 12.69 -2.99
C ASN A 39 -23.34 11.93 -1.86
N ALA A 40 -23.25 12.49 -0.64
CA ALA A 40 -22.53 11.89 0.48
C ALA A 40 -23.09 10.52 0.90
N LEU A 41 -24.41 10.40 1.03
CA LEU A 41 -25.06 9.12 1.39
C LEU A 41 -24.92 8.05 0.29
N PRO A 42 -25.25 8.35 -0.98
CA PRO A 42 -25.09 7.38 -2.08
C PRO A 42 -23.65 6.91 -2.31
N ILE A 43 -22.69 7.83 -2.20
CA ILE A 43 -21.25 7.51 -2.30
C ILE A 43 -20.83 6.62 -1.14
N GLY A 44 -21.21 6.97 0.09
CA GLY A 44 -20.90 6.17 1.28
C GLY A 44 -21.41 4.74 1.17
N TRP A 45 -22.65 4.57 0.69
CA TRP A 45 -23.22 3.24 0.47
C TRP A 45 -22.50 2.45 -0.64
N SER A 46 -22.16 3.13 -1.75
CA SER A 46 -21.43 2.52 -2.86
C SER A 46 -20.02 2.07 -2.43
N LEU A 47 -19.34 2.88 -1.62
CA LEU A 47 -18.05 2.52 -1.04
C LEU A 47 -18.16 1.32 -0.09
N ALA A 48 -19.20 1.30 0.76
CA ALA A 48 -19.42 0.25 1.75
C ALA A 48 -19.81 -1.11 1.14
N THR A 49 -20.43 -1.13 -0.03
CA THR A 49 -20.90 -2.34 -0.71
C THR A 49 -19.96 -2.84 -1.80
N ASN A 50 -18.94 -2.07 -2.18
CA ASN A 50 -18.00 -2.44 -3.22
C ASN A 50 -16.99 -3.49 -2.72
N LEU A 51 -17.02 -4.68 -3.34
CA LEU A 51 -16.25 -5.84 -2.90
C LEU A 51 -14.72 -5.62 -2.90
N PRO A 52 -14.10 -5.02 -3.94
CA PRO A 52 -12.70 -4.59 -3.88
C PRO A 52 -12.38 -3.66 -2.70
N ILE A 53 -13.28 -2.73 -2.37
CA ILE A 53 -13.05 -1.80 -1.24
C ILE A 53 -13.07 -2.56 0.08
N ILE A 54 -14.07 -3.41 0.29
CA ILE A 54 -14.16 -4.26 1.49
C ILE A 54 -12.91 -5.12 1.60
N GLY A 55 -12.50 -5.78 0.52
CA GLY A 55 -11.27 -6.59 0.49
C GLY A 55 -10.01 -5.78 0.83
N GLY A 56 -9.91 -4.55 0.31
CA GLY A 56 -8.82 -3.64 0.63
C GLY A 56 -8.80 -3.22 2.10
N LEU A 57 -9.97 -2.88 2.66
CA LEU A 57 -10.12 -2.54 4.07
C LEU A 57 -9.80 -3.72 5.00
N SER A 58 -10.24 -4.93 4.64
CA SER A 58 -9.88 -6.14 5.37
C SER A 58 -8.37 -6.40 5.34
N CYS A 59 -7.73 -6.24 4.18
CA CYS A 59 -6.27 -6.33 4.07
C CYS A 59 -5.57 -5.29 4.95
N TYR A 60 -6.10 -4.07 5.03
CA TYR A 60 -5.57 -3.04 5.93
C TYR A 60 -5.72 -3.41 7.41
N ALA A 61 -6.88 -3.93 7.81
CA ALA A 61 -7.10 -4.36 9.19
C ALA A 61 -6.09 -5.43 9.60
N VAL A 62 -5.86 -6.43 8.74
CA VAL A 62 -4.84 -7.47 8.97
C VAL A 62 -3.42 -6.87 8.94
N SER A 63 -3.13 -5.99 7.98
CA SER A 63 -1.83 -5.32 7.85
C SER A 63 -1.46 -4.57 9.13
N VAL A 64 -2.40 -3.84 9.74
CA VAL A 64 -2.16 -3.12 11.01
C VAL A 64 -1.79 -4.08 12.14
N VAL A 65 -2.49 -5.21 12.27
CA VAL A 65 -2.15 -6.22 13.29
C VAL A 65 -0.74 -6.78 13.09
N VAL A 66 -0.40 -7.13 11.84
CA VAL A 66 0.95 -7.60 11.49
C VAL A 66 2.00 -6.51 11.75
N TRP A 67 1.68 -5.27 11.42
CA TRP A 67 2.57 -4.13 11.62
C TRP A 67 2.86 -3.88 13.10
N ILE A 68 1.84 -3.95 13.97
CA ILE A 68 2.01 -3.86 15.43
C ILE A 68 2.93 -4.98 15.94
N MET A 69 2.77 -6.21 15.44
CA MET A 69 3.65 -7.34 15.79
C MET A 69 5.09 -7.18 15.28
N ALA A 70 5.29 -6.48 14.18
CA ALA A 70 6.62 -6.18 13.66
C ALA A 70 7.30 -5.08 14.48
N LEU A 71 6.58 -3.99 14.77
CA LEU A 71 7.10 -2.86 15.56
C LEU A 71 7.40 -3.23 17.02
N SER A 72 6.76 -4.27 17.56
CA SER A 72 7.13 -4.79 18.88
C SER A 72 8.49 -5.51 18.91
N ARG A 73 9.09 -5.76 17.73
CA ARG A 73 10.34 -6.53 17.58
C ARG A 73 11.46 -5.75 16.91
N VAL A 74 11.11 -4.73 16.12
CA VAL A 74 12.04 -3.93 15.31
C VAL A 74 11.77 -2.46 15.54
N GLU A 75 12.83 -1.67 15.63
CA GLU A 75 12.73 -0.22 15.75
C GLU A 75 12.05 0.38 14.51
N VAL A 76 11.26 1.44 14.74
CA VAL A 76 10.52 2.11 13.67
C VAL A 76 11.47 2.63 12.58
N SER A 77 12.66 3.12 12.96
CA SER A 77 13.73 3.57 12.05
C SER A 77 14.18 2.51 11.04
N VAL A 78 14.08 1.22 11.40
CA VAL A 78 14.45 0.10 10.53
C VAL A 78 13.24 -0.43 9.75
N ALA A 79 12.06 -0.46 10.38
CA ALA A 79 10.84 -0.95 9.74
C ALA A 79 10.30 0.00 8.66
N TYR A 80 10.37 1.32 8.88
CA TYR A 80 9.81 2.32 7.97
C TYR A 80 10.44 2.29 6.57
N PRO A 81 11.78 2.22 6.43
CA PRO A 81 12.43 2.09 5.13
C PRO A 81 11.96 0.87 4.33
N MET A 82 11.55 -0.22 4.98
CA MET A 82 11.07 -1.42 4.29
C MET A 82 9.72 -1.22 3.60
N LEU A 83 8.93 -0.20 3.98
CA LEU A 83 7.70 0.18 3.25
C LEU A 83 7.99 0.57 1.80
N SER A 84 9.24 0.96 1.49
CA SER A 84 9.65 1.28 0.12
C SER A 84 9.46 0.14 -0.87
N ILE A 85 9.54 -1.11 -0.42
CA ILE A 85 9.25 -2.30 -1.22
C ILE A 85 7.81 -2.23 -1.74
N GLY A 86 6.90 -1.72 -0.91
CA GLY A 86 5.51 -1.48 -1.28
C GLY A 86 5.37 -0.52 -2.47
N TYR A 87 6.22 0.51 -2.59
CA TYR A 87 6.18 1.41 -3.75
C TYR A 87 6.56 0.69 -5.05
N VAL A 88 7.59 -0.17 -5.01
CA VAL A 88 8.01 -0.97 -6.17
C VAL A 88 6.89 -1.91 -6.59
N VAL A 89 6.34 -2.66 -5.62
CA VAL A 89 5.26 -3.63 -5.84
C VAL A 89 4.00 -2.93 -6.37
N ASN A 90 3.59 -1.82 -5.75
CA ASN A 90 2.43 -1.06 -6.21
C ASN A 90 2.64 -0.48 -7.61
N ALA A 91 3.82 0.05 -7.93
CA ALA A 91 4.09 0.57 -9.27
C ALA A 91 4.02 -0.53 -10.33
N ALA A 92 4.60 -1.70 -10.06
CA ALA A 92 4.58 -2.84 -10.98
C ALA A 92 3.16 -3.41 -11.16
N LEU A 93 2.45 -3.64 -10.05
CA LEU A 93 1.09 -4.18 -10.10
C LEU A 93 0.08 -3.17 -10.64
N ALA A 94 0.23 -1.86 -10.38
CA ALA A 94 -0.63 -0.85 -10.97
C ALA A 94 -0.42 -0.75 -12.50
N TYR A 95 0.82 -0.90 -12.99
CA TYR A 95 1.04 -1.00 -14.43
C TYR A 95 0.34 -2.23 -15.02
N TRP A 96 0.50 -3.40 -14.40
CA TRP A 96 -0.05 -4.65 -14.90
C TRP A 96 -1.59 -4.72 -14.80
N MET A 97 -2.17 -4.32 -13.66
CA MET A 97 -3.62 -4.41 -13.39
C MET A 97 -4.40 -3.22 -13.94
N PHE A 98 -3.81 -2.03 -13.91
CA PHE A 98 -4.51 -0.78 -14.18
C PHE A 98 -4.08 -0.10 -15.47
N GLY A 99 -3.00 -0.56 -16.10
CA GLY A 99 -2.41 0.08 -17.27
C GLY A 99 -1.79 1.44 -16.96
N GLU A 100 -1.46 1.72 -15.70
CA GLU A 100 -0.86 3.00 -15.32
C GLU A 100 0.52 3.15 -15.96
N ALA A 101 0.74 4.20 -16.77
CA ALA A 101 2.01 4.43 -17.43
C ALA A 101 3.17 4.50 -16.41
N ILE A 102 4.14 3.59 -16.58
CA ILE A 102 5.43 3.68 -15.88
C ILE A 102 6.31 4.62 -16.69
N THR A 103 6.44 5.86 -16.23
CA THR A 103 7.37 6.82 -16.84
C THR A 103 8.81 6.54 -16.37
N ALA A 104 9.78 6.90 -17.20
CA ALA A 104 11.20 6.83 -16.83
C ALA A 104 11.48 7.62 -15.54
N GLN A 105 10.80 8.75 -15.32
CA GLN A 105 10.89 9.54 -14.10
C GLN A 105 10.42 8.76 -12.86
N LYS A 106 9.32 7.99 -12.96
CA LYS A 106 8.83 7.16 -11.84
C LYS A 106 9.84 6.07 -11.49
N LEU A 107 10.48 5.45 -12.48
CA LEU A 107 11.54 4.45 -12.27
C LEU A 107 12.78 5.05 -11.61
N ILE A 108 13.23 6.22 -12.07
CA ILE A 108 14.37 6.92 -11.47
C ILE A 108 14.05 7.29 -10.01
N GLY A 109 12.85 7.80 -9.74
CA GLY A 109 12.40 8.11 -8.38
C GLY A 109 12.39 6.88 -7.47
N ILE A 110 11.89 5.75 -7.96
CA ILE A 110 11.93 4.47 -7.24
C ILE A 110 13.38 4.03 -6.96
N ALA A 111 14.28 4.16 -7.94
CA ALA A 111 15.69 3.84 -7.74
C ALA A 111 16.34 4.72 -6.65
N VAL A 112 16.04 6.02 -6.62
CA VAL A 112 16.52 6.94 -5.57
C VAL A 112 15.98 6.54 -4.20
N ILE A 113 14.69 6.18 -4.09
CA ILE A 113 14.10 5.70 -2.84
C ILE A 113 14.83 4.43 -2.36
N ILE A 114 15.08 3.47 -3.25
CA ILE A 114 15.81 2.24 -2.91
C ILE A 114 17.21 2.56 -2.39
N VAL A 115 17.93 3.47 -3.05
CA VAL A 115 19.26 3.92 -2.57
C VAL A 115 19.16 4.54 -1.18
N GLY A 116 18.19 5.44 -0.95
CA GLY A 116 17.96 6.05 0.36
C GLY A 116 17.67 5.01 1.45
N VAL A 117 16.88 3.99 1.13
CA VAL A 117 16.55 2.89 2.04
C VAL A 117 17.78 2.05 2.39
N VAL A 118 18.65 1.77 1.41
CA VAL A 118 19.92 1.06 1.65
C VAL A 118 20.85 1.86 2.55
N LEU A 119 20.90 3.19 2.39
CA LEU A 119 21.70 4.06 3.26
C LEU A 119 21.17 4.05 4.70
N VAL A 120 19.85 4.20 4.90
CA VAL A 120 19.23 4.18 6.23
C VAL A 120 19.34 2.78 6.88
N ALA A 121 19.21 1.71 6.10
CA ALA A 121 19.36 0.36 6.64
C ALA A 121 20.81 0.01 7.05
N ARG A 122 21.79 0.83 6.64
CA ARG A 122 23.22 0.65 6.95
C ARG A 122 23.77 1.64 7.98
N SER A 123 22.97 2.62 8.42
CA SER A 123 23.31 3.55 9.51
C SER A 123 22.94 2.97 10.86
#